data_AF-A0A5B1LLD2-F1
#
_entry.id   AF-A0A5B1LLD2-F1
#
_cell.length_a   1.000
_cell.length_b   1.000
_cell.length_c   1.000
_cell.angle_alpha   90.00
_cell.angle_beta   90.00
_cell.angle_gamma   90.00
#
_symmetry.space_group_name_H-M   'P 1'
#
loop_
_entity.id
_entity.type
_entity.pdbx_description
1 polymer ?
#
loop_
_entity_poly.entity_id
_entity_poly.type
_entity_poly.pdbx_seq_one_letter_code
_entity_poly.pdbx_strand_id
1 'polypeptide(L)'
;MSNLTPPRPRGTAATVALVALVVAIAMGGLWWAQHRDPASGGDGASPTPSERTLGHTAGATKKHPKKGDNNQPGGDRGLGDRAEDLAAAAPSDPRVVVISVDGLGSRWVTPSTTPTIADLLATGAGTLNARTEVEKTVTLPNHTGMVTGIRVDAAQGGHGVTWNHTSTRSVAPGTSSVFSMIGAAGGTSSVFAGKDKFEMWGRAWPGMIQPLTINEDQPALVSSAIEELRTTDDDLLFLHLAGPDSAGHAQGWGSPSYLRAVARADADIHRVVSAILDDDELADDVFVIVTADHGGLPGQRVHLDRTRSEDFTIPFVVWGPGIAQGDLYALNPDYRDPGTQQLGYDGPQPVRNGDVANLVTDLLGIDAVEGSEFDAAHDLDVEK
;
A
#
# COMPACT_ATOMS: atom_id res chain seq x y z
N MET A 1 -22.54 33.75 62.41
CA MET A 1 -21.88 32.44 62.57
C MET A 1 -21.80 31.84 61.16
N SER A 2 -20.80 32.25 60.37
CA SER A 2 -19.58 31.49 60.02
C SER A 2 -19.88 30.30 59.09
N ASN A 3 -19.77 30.49 57.76
CA ASN A 3 -18.61 30.16 56.88
C ASN A 3 -18.53 28.64 56.60
N LEU A 4 -18.37 28.12 55.38
CA LEU A 4 -17.31 28.39 54.41
C LEU A 4 -17.71 27.95 52.98
N THR A 5 -17.39 28.81 52.02
CA THR A 5 -17.33 28.56 50.57
C THR A 5 -15.93 28.03 50.22
N PRO A 6 -15.77 27.07 49.28
CA PRO A 6 -14.43 26.69 48.82
C PRO A 6 -13.88 27.70 47.79
N PRO A 7 -12.55 27.91 47.73
CA PRO A 7 -11.96 28.96 46.90
C PRO A 7 -11.74 28.51 45.45
N ARG A 8 -11.87 29.46 44.52
CA ARG A 8 -11.28 29.41 43.17
C ARG A 8 -9.83 29.90 43.22
N PRO A 9 -8.89 29.31 42.47
CA PRO A 9 -7.62 29.97 42.18
C PRO A 9 -7.67 30.76 40.86
N ARG A 10 -7.34 32.05 40.94
CA ARG A 10 -6.67 32.86 39.89
C ARG A 10 -5.21 32.98 40.38
N GLY A 11 -4.12 32.92 39.64
CA GLY A 11 -3.76 33.12 38.23
C GLY A 11 -2.39 33.84 38.21
N THR A 12 -1.59 33.63 37.15
CA THR A 12 -0.26 34.25 36.80
C THR A 12 0.98 33.57 37.41
N ALA A 13 2.10 33.30 36.69
CA ALA A 13 2.64 33.83 35.44
C ALA A 13 3.58 32.81 34.73
N ALA A 14 3.74 32.98 33.40
CA ALA A 14 4.93 32.85 32.50
C ALA A 14 5.97 31.70 32.69
N THR A 15 6.73 31.16 31.72
CA THR A 15 6.88 31.06 30.24
C THR A 15 8.19 30.20 30.07
N VAL A 16 8.32 29.35 29.03
CA VAL A 16 9.56 28.66 28.54
C VAL A 16 10.06 27.49 29.44
N ALA A 17 10.30 26.25 29.01
CA ALA A 17 10.96 25.68 27.82
C ALA A 17 10.35 24.30 27.48
N LEU A 18 9.81 24.02 26.29
CA LEU A 18 10.48 23.54 25.06
C LEU A 18 11.79 22.75 25.24
N VAL A 19 11.85 21.58 24.59
CA VAL A 19 13.02 20.70 24.34
C VAL A 19 13.30 19.63 25.40
N ALA A 20 12.52 18.54 25.37
CA ALA A 20 12.96 17.22 25.87
C ALA A 20 12.08 16.07 25.33
N LEU A 21 11.84 15.97 24.02
CA LEU A 21 11.28 14.75 23.42
C LEU A 21 11.54 14.64 21.90
N VAL A 22 12.79 14.77 21.47
CA VAL A 22 13.19 14.52 20.06
C VAL A 22 14.43 13.63 19.91
N VAL A 23 15.03 13.11 20.99
CA VAL A 23 16.32 12.37 20.87
C VAL A 23 16.20 10.84 20.87
N ALA A 24 15.02 10.25 21.09
CA ALA A 24 14.90 8.79 21.11
C ALA A 24 14.86 8.11 19.72
N ILE A 25 14.70 8.86 18.61
CA ILE A 25 14.69 8.30 17.24
C ILE A 25 16.09 8.41 16.57
N ALA A 26 17.05 9.11 17.18
CA ALA A 26 18.34 9.39 16.55
C ALA A 26 19.50 8.46 16.97
N MET A 27 19.30 7.49 17.87
CA MET A 27 20.40 6.60 18.34
C MET A 27 20.35 5.15 17.83
N GLY A 28 19.32 4.75 17.08
CA GLY A 28 19.30 3.44 16.39
C GLY A 28 20.13 3.42 15.10
N GLY A 29 20.26 4.57 14.42
CA GLY A 29 20.93 4.68 13.12
C GLY A 29 22.44 4.90 13.15
N LEU A 30 23.05 5.12 14.32
CA LEU A 30 24.49 5.45 14.43
C LEU A 30 25.37 4.28 14.88
N TRP A 31 24.81 3.14 15.26
CA TRP A 31 25.58 1.96 15.66
C TRP A 31 26.10 1.15 14.45
N TRP A 32 25.42 1.24 13.31
CA TRP A 32 25.74 0.48 12.10
C TRP A 32 26.90 1.06 11.27
N ALA A 33 27.28 2.33 11.49
CA ALA A 33 28.28 3.02 10.68
C ALA A 33 29.74 2.90 11.19
N GLN A 34 30.03 2.16 12.26
CA GLN A 34 31.36 2.17 12.90
C GLN A 34 32.06 0.82 13.14
N HIS A 35 31.50 -0.32 12.72
CA HIS A 35 32.15 -1.62 12.95
C HIS A 35 32.26 -2.45 11.66
N ARG A 36 33.31 -2.18 10.89
CA ARG A 36 33.92 -3.15 9.97
C ARG A 36 35.38 -3.30 10.37
N ASP A 37 35.73 -4.47 10.89
CA ASP A 37 37.13 -4.87 11.08
C ASP A 37 37.82 -5.10 9.73
N PRO A 38 39.09 -4.65 9.56
CA PRO A 38 39.88 -4.92 8.38
C PRO A 38 40.91 -6.05 8.62
N ALA A 39 40.92 -7.03 7.74
CA ALA A 39 42.06 -7.90 7.45
C ALA A 39 41.87 -8.37 6.00
N SER A 40 42.84 -8.39 5.09
CA SER A 40 44.30 -8.49 5.21
C SER A 40 44.97 -8.14 3.87
N GLY A 41 46.04 -7.34 3.91
CA GLY A 41 47.33 -7.53 3.23
C GLY A 41 47.44 -7.57 1.69
N GLY A 42 48.36 -6.76 1.15
CA GLY A 42 49.15 -7.15 -0.03
C GLY A 42 49.49 -6.02 -1.00
N ASP A 43 50.69 -5.47 -0.85
CA ASP A 43 51.34 -4.49 -1.72
C ASP A 43 51.41 -4.87 -3.22
N GLY A 44 51.42 -3.88 -4.10
CA GLY A 44 51.81 -4.07 -5.49
C GLY A 44 51.62 -2.84 -6.39
N ALA A 45 52.71 -2.11 -6.63
CA ALA A 45 52.79 -0.91 -7.45
C ALA A 45 52.37 -1.10 -8.93
N SER A 46 51.82 -0.04 -9.54
CA SER A 46 51.74 0.13 -11.00
C SER A 46 53.12 0.49 -11.59
N PRO A 47 53.39 0.11 -12.85
CA PRO A 47 53.39 1.14 -13.89
C PRO A 47 52.81 0.72 -15.25
N THR A 48 52.59 1.74 -16.07
CA THR A 48 52.00 1.88 -17.42
C THR A 48 52.78 1.21 -18.59
N PRO A 49 52.23 1.20 -19.83
CA PRO A 49 52.28 0.08 -20.77
C PRO A 49 53.35 0.21 -21.88
N SER A 50 53.55 -0.88 -22.64
CA SER A 50 54.18 -0.79 -23.97
C SER A 50 53.60 -1.81 -24.96
N GLU A 51 53.48 -1.33 -26.20
CA GLU A 51 52.93 -1.94 -27.41
C GLU A 51 53.81 -3.06 -27.99
N ARG A 52 53.20 -3.94 -28.81
CA ARG A 52 53.54 -4.25 -30.23
C ARG A 52 52.92 -5.60 -30.65
N THR A 53 51.95 -5.62 -31.58
CA THR A 53 52.06 -6.01 -33.03
C THR A 53 52.66 -7.40 -33.29
N LEU A 54 52.18 -8.30 -34.16
CA LEU A 54 51.55 -8.21 -35.50
C LEU A 54 51.17 -9.64 -35.98
N GLY A 55 50.27 -9.77 -36.97
CA GLY A 55 50.22 -10.90 -37.93
C GLY A 55 48.81 -11.40 -38.28
N HIS A 56 48.09 -10.82 -39.26
CA HIS A 56 47.88 -11.32 -40.64
C HIS A 56 47.52 -12.83 -40.74
N THR A 57 46.34 -13.22 -41.26
CA THR A 57 46.12 -13.43 -42.72
C THR A 57 44.62 -13.67 -43.08
N ALA A 58 44.31 -13.44 -44.36
CA ALA A 58 43.06 -13.60 -45.13
C ALA A 58 42.29 -14.93 -44.91
N GLY A 59 41.00 -15.12 -45.20
CA GLY A 59 40.02 -14.43 -46.05
C GLY A 59 39.32 -15.45 -46.98
N ALA A 60 37.98 -15.50 -46.98
CA ALA A 60 36.99 -16.24 -47.83
C ALA A 60 36.20 -17.34 -47.07
N THR A 61 34.86 -17.49 -47.09
CA THR A 61 33.75 -16.92 -47.88
C THR A 61 32.37 -17.37 -47.32
N LYS A 62 31.34 -16.50 -47.44
CA LYS A 62 29.86 -16.72 -47.60
C LYS A 62 29.00 -17.17 -46.39
N LYS A 63 28.19 -16.24 -45.81
CA LYS A 63 26.70 -16.03 -45.89
C LYS A 63 25.88 -17.10 -45.12
N HIS A 64 24.99 -16.87 -44.13
CA HIS A 64 23.99 -15.84 -43.72
C HIS A 64 23.61 -16.10 -42.22
N PRO A 65 22.69 -15.37 -41.54
CA PRO A 65 22.46 -13.92 -41.41
C PRO A 65 22.73 -13.42 -39.97
N LYS A 66 22.69 -12.10 -39.79
CA LYS A 66 22.97 -11.37 -38.55
C LYS A 66 22.02 -11.77 -37.40
N LYS A 67 22.57 -12.21 -36.27
CA LYS A 67 21.92 -12.07 -34.96
C LYS A 67 22.17 -10.61 -34.55
N GLY A 68 21.14 -9.78 -34.66
CA GLY A 68 21.21 -8.39 -34.21
C GLY A 68 21.35 -8.37 -32.69
N ASP A 69 22.44 -7.77 -32.22
CA ASP A 69 22.49 -7.19 -30.89
C ASP A 69 21.33 -6.21 -30.74
N ASN A 70 20.43 -6.47 -29.80
CA ASN A 70 19.56 -5.44 -29.24
C ASN A 70 19.87 -5.33 -27.75
N ASN A 71 20.98 -4.67 -27.47
CA ASN A 71 21.15 -3.93 -26.23
C ASN A 71 20.64 -2.50 -26.51
N GLN A 72 19.38 -2.24 -26.19
CA GLN A 72 18.84 -0.89 -26.04
C GLN A 72 17.96 -0.84 -24.78
N PRO A 73 18.19 0.10 -23.86
CA PRO A 73 17.25 0.41 -22.80
C PRO A 73 16.26 1.48 -23.29
N GLY A 74 14.98 1.13 -23.31
CA GLY A 74 13.87 2.08 -23.48
C GLY A 74 12.86 1.63 -24.53
N GLY A 75 11.57 1.60 -24.16
CA GLY A 75 10.51 1.59 -25.18
C GLY A 75 9.13 1.12 -24.78
N ASP A 76 8.95 0.43 -23.64
CA ASP A 76 7.61 0.02 -23.20
C ASP A 76 7.46 0.35 -21.72
N ARG A 77 6.50 1.24 -21.40
CA ARG A 77 6.27 1.77 -20.04
C ARG A 77 4.80 1.66 -19.64
N GLY A 78 4.01 0.87 -20.37
CA GLY A 78 2.64 0.57 -20.00
C GLY A 78 2.45 -0.93 -19.74
N LEU A 79 1.30 -1.29 -19.15
CA LEU A 79 0.93 -2.70 -18.92
C LEU A 79 0.68 -3.50 -20.21
N GLY A 80 0.69 -2.84 -21.38
CA GLY A 80 0.55 -3.44 -22.71
C GLY A 80 -0.89 -3.81 -23.08
N ASP A 81 -1.11 -4.17 -24.34
CA ASP A 81 -2.44 -4.48 -24.93
C ASP A 81 -3.18 -5.60 -24.15
N ARG A 82 -2.43 -6.53 -23.52
CA ARG A 82 -3.00 -7.64 -22.75
C ARG A 82 -3.76 -7.18 -21.50
N ALA A 83 -3.38 -6.06 -20.89
CA ALA A 83 -4.11 -5.49 -19.76
C ALA A 83 -5.46 -4.87 -20.17
N GLU A 84 -5.62 -4.50 -21.44
CA GLU A 84 -6.87 -4.01 -22.01
C GLU A 84 -7.79 -5.17 -22.46
N ASP A 85 -7.20 -6.30 -22.87
CA ASP A 85 -7.90 -7.46 -23.44
C ASP A 85 -8.54 -8.42 -22.42
N LEU A 86 -8.30 -8.27 -21.11
CA LEU A 86 -8.82 -9.13 -20.02
C LEU A 86 -10.35 -9.09 -19.81
N ALA A 87 -11.11 -8.66 -20.82
CA ALA A 87 -12.55 -8.49 -20.75
C ALA A 87 -13.28 -9.45 -21.69
N ALA A 88 -13.72 -10.60 -21.17
CA ALA A 88 -14.78 -11.40 -21.79
C ALA A 88 -15.53 -12.37 -20.86
N ALA A 89 -14.99 -12.75 -19.70
CA ALA A 89 -15.62 -13.73 -18.80
C ALA A 89 -15.35 -13.40 -17.32
N ALA A 90 -16.29 -13.78 -16.45
CA ALA A 90 -16.10 -13.76 -15.00
C ALA A 90 -15.08 -14.86 -14.60
N PRO A 91 -14.23 -14.61 -13.59
CA PRO A 91 -13.23 -15.58 -13.14
C PRO A 91 -13.89 -16.86 -12.64
N SER A 92 -13.18 -17.98 -12.78
CA SER A 92 -13.68 -19.28 -12.35
C SER A 92 -13.28 -19.63 -10.93
N ASP A 93 -12.16 -19.06 -10.47
CA ASP A 93 -11.62 -19.20 -9.12
C ASP A 93 -11.04 -17.86 -8.66
N PRO A 94 -11.89 -16.88 -8.30
CA PRO A 94 -11.45 -15.50 -8.10
C PRO A 94 -10.42 -15.38 -6.98
N ARG A 95 -9.39 -14.56 -7.22
CA ARG A 95 -8.34 -14.23 -6.24
C ARG A 95 -8.18 -12.73 -6.18
N VAL A 96 -7.84 -12.18 -5.00
CA VAL A 96 -7.70 -10.74 -4.81
C VAL A 96 -6.32 -10.38 -4.25
N VAL A 97 -5.62 -9.48 -4.93
CA VAL A 97 -4.38 -8.86 -4.45
C VAL A 97 -4.68 -7.42 -4.02
N VAL A 98 -4.58 -7.16 -2.72
CA VAL A 98 -4.68 -5.80 -2.17
C VAL A 98 -3.28 -5.22 -1.99
N ILE A 99 -3.00 -4.08 -2.61
CA ILE A 99 -1.76 -3.32 -2.44
C ILE A 99 -2.05 -1.99 -1.76
N SER A 100 -1.71 -1.88 -0.48
CA SER A 100 -1.79 -0.62 0.27
C SER A 100 -0.44 0.10 0.26
N VAL A 101 -0.41 1.31 -0.28
CA VAL A 101 0.78 2.17 -0.34
C VAL A 101 0.74 3.20 0.78
N ASP A 102 1.46 2.93 1.87
CA ASP A 102 1.44 3.73 3.09
C ASP A 102 1.88 5.17 2.83
N GLY A 103 1.03 6.14 3.18
CA GLY A 103 1.30 7.57 3.00
C GLY A 103 1.21 8.08 1.56
N LEU A 104 0.58 7.34 0.63
CA LEU A 104 0.31 7.79 -0.73
C LEU A 104 -1.00 8.61 -0.82
N GLY A 105 -0.88 9.93 -0.74
CA GLY A 105 -2.00 10.83 -1.05
C GLY A 105 -2.21 11.01 -2.55
N SER A 106 -3.47 11.14 -3.00
CA SER A 106 -3.83 11.19 -4.44
C SER A 106 -3.11 12.26 -5.24
N ARG A 107 -2.74 13.36 -4.59
CA ARG A 107 -2.00 14.48 -5.22
C ARG A 107 -0.64 14.07 -5.82
N TRP A 108 -0.11 12.91 -5.43
CA TRP A 108 1.17 12.38 -5.89
C TRP A 108 1.02 11.32 -6.97
N VAL A 109 -0.22 10.89 -7.25
CA VAL A 109 -0.53 9.96 -8.33
C VAL A 109 -0.63 10.76 -9.63
N THR A 110 0.36 10.60 -10.49
CA THR A 110 0.42 11.26 -11.80
C THR A 110 1.05 10.32 -12.82
N PRO A 111 0.69 10.41 -14.12
CA PRO A 111 1.32 9.58 -15.15
C PRO A 111 2.86 9.68 -15.22
N SER A 112 3.42 10.78 -14.72
CA SER A 112 4.87 11.00 -14.69
C SER A 112 5.60 10.32 -13.54
N THR A 113 4.93 10.12 -12.40
CA THR A 113 5.55 9.63 -11.15
C THR A 113 5.09 8.20 -10.85
N THR A 114 3.85 7.90 -11.18
CA THR A 114 3.18 6.61 -10.94
C THR A 114 2.51 6.15 -12.24
N PRO A 115 3.28 5.87 -13.31
CA PRO A 115 2.72 5.46 -14.59
C PRO A 115 1.87 4.19 -14.47
N THR A 116 2.25 3.23 -13.62
CA THR A 116 1.50 1.97 -13.47
C THR A 116 0.13 2.23 -12.85
N ILE A 117 0.06 3.01 -11.76
CA ILE A 117 -1.24 3.38 -11.17
C ILE A 117 -2.07 4.19 -12.17
N ALA A 118 -1.44 5.05 -12.98
CA ALA A 118 -2.15 5.81 -14.01
C ALA A 118 -2.76 4.89 -15.09
N ASP A 119 -2.05 3.82 -15.48
CA ASP A 119 -2.58 2.82 -16.40
C ASP A 119 -3.73 2.04 -15.78
N LEU A 120 -3.58 1.57 -14.52
CA LEU A 120 -4.67 0.89 -13.80
C LEU A 120 -5.93 1.76 -13.68
N LEU A 121 -5.77 3.07 -13.47
CA LEU A 121 -6.88 4.02 -13.47
C LEU A 121 -7.54 4.20 -14.85
N ALA A 122 -6.78 4.00 -15.93
CA ALA A 122 -7.27 4.13 -17.29
C ALA A 122 -7.95 2.85 -17.80
N THR A 123 -7.53 1.69 -17.29
CA THR A 123 -7.98 0.36 -17.76
C THR A 123 -8.85 -0.39 -16.76
N GLY A 124 -9.07 0.16 -15.56
CA GLY A 124 -9.97 -0.38 -14.53
C GLY A 124 -10.97 0.65 -13.98
N ALA A 125 -11.53 0.35 -12.81
CA ALA A 125 -12.44 1.22 -12.08
C ALA A 125 -11.66 1.94 -10.97
N GLY A 126 -11.67 3.26 -10.93
CA GLY A 126 -10.94 3.95 -9.86
C GLY A 126 -11.31 5.40 -9.64
N THR A 127 -10.82 5.96 -8.55
CA THR A 127 -10.93 7.38 -8.25
C THR A 127 -9.68 7.87 -7.52
N LEU A 128 -9.33 9.14 -7.77
CA LEU A 128 -8.33 9.86 -6.99
C LEU A 128 -8.97 10.65 -5.83
N ASN A 129 -10.28 10.49 -5.60
CA ASN A 129 -11.00 11.24 -4.58
C ASN A 129 -11.67 10.33 -3.52
N ALA A 130 -11.04 9.20 -3.18
CA ALA A 130 -11.45 8.37 -2.05
C ALA A 130 -11.01 8.99 -0.71
N ARG A 131 -11.48 8.41 0.40
CA ARG A 131 -11.24 8.91 1.75
C ARG A 131 -10.65 7.87 2.69
N THR A 132 -9.83 8.34 3.61
CA THR A 132 -9.53 7.60 4.83
C THR A 132 -10.78 7.48 5.70
N GLU A 133 -10.68 6.70 6.76
CA GLU A 133 -11.62 6.80 7.87
C GLU A 133 -11.57 8.19 8.53
N VAL A 134 -12.68 8.59 9.14
CA VAL A 134 -12.89 9.95 9.62
C VAL A 134 -12.07 10.27 10.88
N GLU A 135 -11.88 9.27 11.73
CA GLU A 135 -11.30 9.45 13.06
C GLU A 135 -9.80 9.70 13.03
N LYS A 136 -9.10 9.10 12.06
CA LYS A 136 -7.64 9.07 11.99
C LYS A 136 -7.17 8.97 10.55
N THR A 137 -6.05 9.64 10.26
CA THR A 137 -5.25 9.52 9.04
C THR A 137 -3.94 8.81 9.39
N VAL A 138 -4.05 7.63 10.01
CA VAL A 138 -2.93 6.94 10.65
C VAL A 138 -2.92 5.47 10.23
N THR A 139 -1.73 4.93 9.98
CA THR A 139 -1.48 3.60 9.43
C THR A 139 -2.27 2.47 10.05
N LEU A 140 -1.92 2.02 11.26
CA LEU A 140 -2.52 0.81 11.83
C LEU A 140 -4.04 0.94 12.02
N PRO A 141 -4.60 2.08 12.47
CA PRO A 141 -6.05 2.28 12.50
C PRO A 141 -6.72 2.07 11.14
N ASN A 142 -6.33 2.81 10.10
CA ASN A 142 -6.98 2.74 8.78
C ASN A 142 -6.81 1.39 8.11
N HIS A 143 -5.63 0.78 8.22
CA HIS A 143 -5.44 -0.56 7.69
C HIS A 143 -6.30 -1.58 8.42
N THR A 144 -6.55 -1.40 9.73
CA THR A 144 -7.48 -2.28 10.44
C THR A 144 -8.91 -2.08 9.91
N GLY A 145 -9.33 -0.86 9.59
CA GLY A 145 -10.58 -0.63 8.86
C GLY A 145 -10.64 -1.32 7.51
N MET A 146 -9.57 -1.26 6.71
CA MET A 146 -9.48 -1.94 5.39
C MET A 146 -9.72 -3.45 5.46
N VAL A 147 -9.45 -4.11 6.60
CA VAL A 147 -9.64 -5.57 6.75
C VAL A 147 -10.86 -5.94 7.59
N THR A 148 -11.54 -4.96 8.21
CA THR A 148 -12.72 -5.20 9.06
C THR A 148 -14.00 -4.55 8.51
N GLY A 149 -13.88 -3.55 7.63
CA GLY A 149 -15.01 -2.80 7.11
C GLY A 149 -15.72 -1.93 8.14
N ILE A 150 -15.18 -1.76 9.36
CA ILE A 150 -15.78 -0.93 10.43
C ILE A 150 -14.89 0.26 10.77
N ARG A 151 -15.49 1.32 11.30
CA ARG A 151 -14.77 2.53 11.70
C ARG A 151 -13.77 2.33 12.86
N VAL A 152 -12.94 3.33 13.14
CA VAL A 152 -12.00 3.31 14.28
C VAL A 152 -12.68 3.40 15.64
N ASP A 153 -13.71 4.24 15.80
CA ASP A 153 -14.26 4.59 17.12
C ASP A 153 -15.05 3.44 17.78
N ALA A 154 -14.43 2.75 18.74
CA ALA A 154 -15.07 1.69 19.52
C ALA A 154 -16.33 2.15 20.28
N ALA A 155 -16.46 3.43 20.62
CA ALA A 155 -17.68 3.93 21.28
C ALA A 155 -18.89 3.96 20.32
N GLN A 156 -18.64 3.85 19.01
CA GLN A 156 -19.63 3.82 17.95
C GLN A 156 -19.68 2.46 17.23
N GLY A 157 -19.12 1.40 17.83
CA GLY A 157 -19.10 0.05 17.24
C GLY A 157 -17.85 -0.28 16.42
N GLY A 158 -16.87 0.62 16.36
CA GLY A 158 -15.63 0.43 15.61
C GLY A 158 -14.62 -0.56 16.20
N HIS A 159 -13.58 -0.88 15.44
CA HIS A 159 -12.55 -1.86 15.81
C HIS A 159 -11.64 -1.43 16.97
N GLY A 160 -11.64 -0.14 17.34
CA GLY A 160 -10.97 0.39 18.52
C GLY A 160 -9.45 0.52 18.43
N VAL A 161 -8.85 0.25 17.26
CA VAL A 161 -7.41 0.37 17.04
C VAL A 161 -7.05 1.82 16.85
N THR A 162 -6.53 2.43 17.90
CA THR A 162 -6.26 3.89 17.98
C THR A 162 -4.77 4.23 18.11
N TRP A 163 -3.90 3.22 18.13
CA TRP A 163 -2.44 3.33 18.29
C TRP A 163 -1.71 2.99 16.99
N ASN A 164 -0.42 3.34 16.89
CA ASN A 164 0.37 3.13 15.66
C ASN A 164 1.80 2.61 15.92
N HIS A 165 1.98 1.84 16.98
CA HIS A 165 3.24 1.22 17.40
C HIS A 165 3.01 -0.25 17.75
N THR A 166 4.06 -1.06 17.68
CA THR A 166 4.06 -2.44 18.17
C THR A 166 3.66 -2.47 19.64
N SER A 167 2.70 -3.30 19.99
CA SER A 167 2.16 -3.41 21.35
C SER A 167 1.57 -4.79 21.57
N THR A 168 1.16 -5.10 22.80
CA THR A 168 0.40 -6.33 23.12
C THR A 168 -1.11 -6.18 22.90
N ARG A 169 -1.56 -5.01 22.45
CA ARG A 169 -2.98 -4.73 22.19
C ARG A 169 -3.43 -5.46 20.92
N SER A 170 -4.74 -5.66 20.81
CA SER A 170 -5.43 -6.27 19.66
C SER A 170 -6.74 -5.53 19.39
N VAL A 171 -7.40 -5.85 18.27
CA VAL A 171 -8.80 -5.47 18.01
C VAL A 171 -9.72 -5.99 19.12
N ALA A 172 -10.94 -5.46 19.20
CA ALA A 172 -11.92 -5.97 20.14
C ALA A 172 -12.19 -7.47 19.89
N PRO A 173 -12.25 -8.32 20.94
CA PRO A 173 -12.53 -9.75 20.76
C PRO A 173 -13.84 -9.99 19.99
N GLY A 174 -13.81 -10.92 19.04
CA GLY A 174 -14.96 -11.23 18.19
C GLY A 174 -15.18 -10.28 17.01
N THR A 175 -14.25 -9.34 16.76
CA THR A 175 -14.29 -8.51 15.54
C THR A 175 -13.95 -9.37 14.33
N SER A 176 -14.90 -9.56 13.44
CA SER A 176 -14.68 -10.24 12.16
C SER A 176 -13.79 -9.41 11.23
N SER A 177 -13.13 -10.11 10.31
CA SER A 177 -12.31 -9.52 9.26
C SER A 177 -12.54 -10.27 7.96
N VAL A 178 -12.07 -9.69 6.86
CA VAL A 178 -12.00 -10.36 5.55
C VAL A 178 -11.31 -11.72 5.66
N PHE A 179 -10.24 -11.83 6.44
CA PHE A 179 -9.54 -13.10 6.70
C PHE A 179 -10.44 -14.14 7.38
N SER A 180 -11.30 -13.69 8.30
CA SER A 180 -12.23 -14.57 9.01
C SER A 180 -13.34 -15.07 8.09
N MET A 181 -13.83 -14.22 7.18
CA MET A 181 -14.84 -14.60 6.18
C MET A 181 -14.28 -15.59 5.16
N ILE A 182 -13.09 -15.31 4.62
CA ILE A 182 -12.39 -16.22 3.70
C ILE A 182 -12.15 -17.58 4.37
N GLY A 183 -11.62 -17.58 5.60
CA GLY A 183 -11.43 -18.83 6.34
C GLY A 183 -12.73 -19.58 6.64
N ALA A 184 -13.84 -18.88 6.86
CA ALA A 184 -15.16 -19.50 7.05
C ALA A 184 -15.72 -20.12 5.75
N ALA A 185 -15.40 -19.54 4.60
CA ALA A 185 -15.69 -20.08 3.27
C ALA A 185 -14.76 -21.24 2.87
N GLY A 186 -13.68 -21.48 3.62
CA GLY A 186 -12.70 -22.54 3.39
C GLY A 186 -11.48 -22.11 2.57
N GLY A 187 -11.34 -20.82 2.29
CA GLY A 187 -10.21 -20.22 1.59
C GLY A 187 -9.03 -19.88 2.50
N THR A 188 -7.98 -19.30 1.92
CA THR A 188 -6.76 -18.88 2.59
C THR A 188 -6.38 -17.43 2.30
N SER A 189 -5.57 -16.85 3.18
CA SER A 189 -5.12 -15.47 3.02
C SER A 189 -3.68 -15.32 3.48
N SER A 190 -2.91 -14.53 2.74
CA SER A 190 -1.54 -14.18 3.06
C SER A 190 -1.36 -12.66 3.20
N VAL A 191 -0.43 -12.26 4.08
CA VAL A 191 -0.12 -10.86 4.35
C VAL A 191 1.39 -10.64 4.31
N PHE A 192 1.81 -9.64 3.56
CA PHE A 192 3.19 -9.18 3.44
C PHE A 192 3.24 -7.70 3.80
N ALA A 193 3.80 -7.36 4.96
CA ALA A 193 3.81 -5.98 5.45
C ALA A 193 5.21 -5.44 5.79
N GLY A 194 5.49 -4.23 5.33
CA GLY A 194 6.76 -3.54 5.62
C GLY A 194 6.89 -2.87 6.99
N LYS A 195 6.00 -3.12 7.97
CA LYS A 195 6.05 -2.49 9.30
C LYS A 195 5.69 -3.49 10.40
N ASP A 196 6.51 -3.59 11.44
CA ASP A 196 6.35 -4.52 12.58
C ASP A 196 4.97 -4.51 13.22
N LYS A 197 4.32 -3.34 13.32
CA LYS A 197 3.03 -3.16 14.01
C LYS A 197 1.88 -4.04 13.43
N PHE A 198 2.02 -4.53 12.20
CA PHE A 198 1.07 -5.45 11.57
C PHE A 198 1.08 -6.86 12.17
N GLU A 199 2.08 -7.21 13.00
CA GLU A 199 2.06 -8.45 13.80
C GLU A 199 0.77 -8.60 14.64
N MET A 200 0.12 -7.47 14.93
CA MET A 200 -1.14 -7.42 15.68
C MET A 200 -2.25 -8.21 14.99
N TRP A 201 -2.27 -8.25 13.66
CA TRP A 201 -3.28 -8.99 12.90
C TRP A 201 -3.19 -10.50 13.12
N GLY A 202 -1.99 -11.06 13.24
CA GLY A 202 -1.82 -12.48 13.58
C GLY A 202 -2.33 -12.83 14.99
N ARG A 203 -2.38 -11.84 15.91
CA ARG A 203 -3.02 -12.00 17.22
C ARG A 203 -4.53 -11.76 17.18
N ALA A 204 -4.99 -10.85 16.33
CA ALA A 204 -6.40 -10.52 16.14
C ALA A 204 -7.17 -11.68 15.51
N TRP A 205 -6.58 -12.33 14.49
CA TRP A 205 -7.18 -13.44 13.75
C TRP A 205 -6.24 -14.65 13.67
N PRO A 206 -6.01 -15.35 14.79
CA PRO A 206 -5.06 -16.45 14.83
C PRO A 206 -5.42 -17.58 13.86
N GLY A 207 -4.47 -17.98 13.03
CA GLY A 207 -4.63 -19.06 12.05
C GLY A 207 -5.34 -18.67 10.74
N MET A 208 -5.87 -17.45 10.65
CA MET A 208 -6.57 -16.95 9.46
C MET A 208 -5.64 -16.28 8.43
N ILE A 209 -4.37 -16.09 8.78
CA ILE A 209 -3.36 -15.46 7.91
C ILE A 209 -2.13 -16.37 7.84
N GLN A 210 -1.85 -16.89 6.65
CA GLN A 210 -0.75 -17.82 6.40
C GLN A 210 -0.20 -17.61 4.97
N PRO A 211 1.02 -17.07 4.80
CA PRO A 211 1.88 -16.48 5.84
C PRO A 211 1.45 -15.08 6.28
N LEU A 212 1.82 -14.70 7.51
CA LEU A 212 1.95 -13.31 7.94
C LEU A 212 3.45 -12.94 7.97
N THR A 213 3.93 -12.29 6.91
CA THR A 213 5.33 -11.90 6.74
C THR A 213 5.51 -10.42 7.05
N ILE A 214 6.36 -10.12 8.04
CA ILE A 214 6.83 -8.76 8.28
C ILE A 214 8.28 -8.64 7.82
N ASN A 215 8.53 -7.72 6.89
CA ASN A 215 9.88 -7.46 6.38
C ASN A 215 10.05 -6.00 5.94
N GLU A 216 10.89 -5.24 6.64
CA GLU A 216 11.19 -3.83 6.33
C GLU A 216 12.07 -3.67 5.06
N ASP A 217 12.69 -4.73 4.57
CA ASP A 217 13.34 -4.75 3.25
C ASP A 217 12.26 -4.90 2.16
N GLN A 218 11.71 -3.76 1.72
CA GLN A 218 10.63 -3.71 0.72
C GLN A 218 10.95 -4.51 -0.58
N PRO A 219 12.14 -4.40 -1.20
CA PRO A 219 12.51 -5.26 -2.32
C PRO A 219 12.36 -6.76 -2.05
N ALA A 220 12.81 -7.24 -0.88
CA ALA A 220 12.68 -8.63 -0.48
C ALA A 220 11.21 -8.99 -0.20
N LEU A 221 10.48 -8.13 0.53
CA LEU A 221 9.06 -8.29 0.83
C LEU A 221 8.22 -8.48 -0.45
N VAL A 222 8.40 -7.60 -1.44
CA VAL A 222 7.68 -7.67 -2.73
C VAL A 222 8.05 -8.94 -3.49
N SER A 223 9.32 -9.36 -3.42
CA SER A 223 9.74 -10.60 -4.09
C SER A 223 9.11 -11.84 -3.44
N SER A 224 8.96 -11.85 -2.11
CA SER A 224 8.24 -12.92 -1.40
C SER A 224 6.74 -12.90 -1.69
N ALA A 225 6.10 -11.74 -1.78
CA ALA A 225 4.69 -11.64 -2.16
C ALA A 225 4.43 -12.16 -3.59
N ILE A 226 5.32 -11.85 -4.54
CA ILE A 226 5.22 -12.36 -5.92
C ILE A 226 5.44 -13.88 -5.97
N GLU A 227 6.34 -14.42 -5.13
CA GLU A 227 6.54 -15.87 -5.04
C GLU A 227 5.29 -16.56 -4.47
N GLU A 228 4.71 -16.01 -3.40
CA GLU A 228 3.46 -16.53 -2.81
C GLU A 228 2.35 -16.56 -3.87
N LEU A 229 2.10 -15.43 -4.53
CA LEU A 229 1.09 -15.29 -5.59
C LEU A 229 1.22 -16.37 -6.68
N ARG A 230 2.45 -16.75 -7.04
CA ARG A 230 2.73 -17.74 -8.09
C ARG A 230 2.71 -19.19 -7.64
N THR A 231 2.79 -19.44 -6.34
CA THR A 231 3.02 -20.80 -5.81
C THR A 231 1.92 -21.28 -4.88
N THR A 232 1.00 -20.39 -4.51
CA THR A 232 -0.18 -20.70 -3.71
C THR A 232 -1.45 -20.22 -4.39
N ASP A 233 -2.57 -20.78 -3.96
CA ASP A 233 -3.92 -20.45 -4.43
C ASP A 233 -4.64 -19.60 -3.37
N ASP A 234 -3.94 -18.68 -2.71
CA ASP A 234 -4.57 -17.79 -1.74
C ASP A 234 -5.67 -16.94 -2.40
N ASP A 235 -6.86 -16.95 -1.81
CA ASP A 235 -7.99 -16.10 -2.20
C ASP A 235 -7.67 -14.62 -1.96
N LEU A 236 -6.86 -14.32 -0.94
CA LEU A 236 -6.41 -12.96 -0.63
C LEU A 236 -4.92 -12.89 -0.36
N LEU A 237 -4.21 -12.06 -1.11
CA LEU A 237 -2.88 -11.59 -0.77
C LEU A 237 -2.92 -10.09 -0.46
N PHE A 238 -2.55 -9.72 0.77
CA PHE A 238 -2.44 -8.31 1.19
C PHE A 238 -0.98 -7.86 1.26
N LEU A 239 -0.59 -6.91 0.41
CA LEU A 239 0.74 -6.32 0.34
C LEU A 239 0.73 -4.87 0.84
N HIS A 240 1.50 -4.59 1.90
CA HIS A 240 1.68 -3.25 2.45
C HIS A 240 3.09 -2.70 2.15
N LEU A 241 3.14 -1.60 1.38
CA LEU A 241 4.36 -0.92 0.97
C LEU A 241 4.64 0.31 1.84
N ALA A 242 5.63 0.20 2.73
CA ALA A 242 5.96 1.22 3.74
C ALA A 242 6.81 2.41 3.23
N GLY A 243 7.33 2.32 1.99
CA GLY A 243 8.36 3.21 1.47
C GLY A 243 7.98 4.69 1.47
N PRO A 244 6.85 5.11 0.86
CA PRO A 244 6.47 6.51 0.78
C PRO A 244 6.30 7.18 2.15
N ASP A 245 5.54 6.59 3.08
CA ASP A 245 5.41 7.11 4.44
C ASP A 245 6.75 7.21 5.18
N SER A 246 7.60 6.17 5.09
CA SER A 246 8.93 6.20 5.72
C SER A 246 9.77 7.38 5.22
N ALA A 247 9.73 7.66 3.91
CA ALA A 247 10.39 8.81 3.32
C ALA A 247 9.73 10.14 3.69
N GLY A 248 8.40 10.18 3.80
CA GLY A 248 7.60 11.31 4.24
C GLY A 248 7.96 11.73 5.67
N HIS A 249 8.03 10.78 6.60
CA HIS A 249 8.49 11.03 7.96
C HIS A 249 9.96 11.44 8.02
N ALA A 250 10.83 10.89 7.16
CA ALA A 250 12.25 11.19 7.18
C ALA A 250 12.59 12.60 6.65
N GLN A 251 11.93 13.03 5.56
CA GLN A 251 12.34 14.23 4.80
C GLN A 251 11.19 15.15 4.39
N GLY A 252 9.96 14.76 4.71
CA GLY A 252 8.74 15.50 4.41
C GLY A 252 8.04 15.00 3.16
N TRP A 253 6.71 15.04 3.17
CA TRP A 253 5.90 14.73 1.99
C TRP A 253 6.22 15.70 0.86
N GLY A 254 6.28 15.20 -0.37
CA GLY A 254 6.69 15.98 -1.54
C GLY A 254 8.20 16.28 -1.65
N SER A 255 9.03 15.84 -0.70
CA SER A 255 10.49 15.93 -0.84
C SER A 255 10.99 15.04 -2.00
N PRO A 256 12.18 15.31 -2.57
CA PRO A 256 12.76 14.45 -3.61
C PRO A 256 12.91 12.98 -3.18
N SER A 257 13.16 12.71 -1.90
CA SER A 257 13.20 11.34 -1.37
C SER A 257 11.82 10.71 -1.30
N TYR A 258 10.80 11.46 -0.90
CA TYR A 258 9.41 10.99 -0.90
C TYR A 258 8.96 10.64 -2.33
N LEU A 259 9.18 11.53 -3.30
CA LEU A 259 8.79 11.29 -4.70
C LEU A 259 9.51 10.09 -5.31
N ARG A 260 10.79 9.86 -4.96
CA ARG A 260 11.50 8.63 -5.35
C ARG A 260 10.91 7.38 -4.71
N ALA A 261 10.46 7.46 -3.45
CA ALA A 261 9.80 6.35 -2.77
C ALA A 261 8.42 6.05 -3.40
N VAL A 262 7.66 7.07 -3.78
CA VAL A 262 6.40 6.91 -4.54
C VAL A 262 6.65 6.23 -5.89
N ALA A 263 7.62 6.71 -6.67
CA ALA A 263 7.98 6.08 -7.95
C ALA A 263 8.49 4.63 -7.76
N ARG A 264 9.14 4.33 -6.63
CA ARG A 264 9.55 2.97 -6.31
C ARG A 264 8.37 2.07 -5.96
N ALA A 265 7.40 2.57 -5.20
CA ALA A 265 6.17 1.83 -4.90
C ALA A 265 5.37 1.51 -6.18
N ASP A 266 5.26 2.47 -7.10
CA ASP A 266 4.66 2.23 -8.43
C ASP A 266 5.41 1.15 -9.22
N ALA A 267 6.74 1.17 -9.21
CA ALA A 267 7.54 0.13 -9.85
C ALA A 267 7.40 -1.25 -9.17
N ASP A 268 7.16 -1.30 -7.85
CA ASP A 268 6.88 -2.56 -7.16
C ASP A 268 5.45 -3.06 -7.47
N ILE A 269 4.46 -2.16 -7.63
CA ILE A 269 3.11 -2.50 -8.16
C ILE A 269 3.24 -3.08 -9.57
N HIS A 270 4.02 -2.45 -10.45
CA HIS A 270 4.27 -2.97 -11.79
C HIS A 270 4.80 -4.40 -11.76
N ARG A 271 5.72 -4.73 -10.86
CA ARG A 271 6.25 -6.10 -10.74
C ARG A 271 5.18 -7.11 -10.35
N VAL A 272 4.24 -6.73 -9.48
CA VAL A 272 3.12 -7.60 -9.07
C VAL A 272 2.15 -7.79 -10.24
N VAL A 273 1.71 -6.70 -10.88
CA VAL A 273 0.77 -6.76 -12.01
C VAL A 273 1.37 -7.51 -13.20
N SER A 274 2.65 -7.28 -13.51
CA SER A 274 3.34 -8.04 -14.56
C SER A 274 3.45 -9.52 -14.20
N ALA A 275 3.63 -9.88 -12.93
CA ALA A 275 3.64 -11.29 -12.51
C ALA A 275 2.29 -11.98 -12.72
N ILE A 276 1.18 -11.23 -12.60
CA ILE A 276 -0.18 -11.68 -12.93
C ILE A 276 -0.32 -11.83 -14.45
N LEU A 277 0.01 -10.79 -15.22
CA LEU A 277 -0.15 -10.78 -16.69
C LEU A 277 0.73 -11.81 -17.42
N ASP A 278 1.87 -12.17 -16.84
CA ASP A 278 2.81 -13.15 -17.38
C ASP A 278 2.34 -14.61 -17.19
N ASP A 279 1.26 -14.84 -16.43
CA ASP A 279 0.68 -16.14 -16.15
C ASP A 279 -0.79 -16.17 -16.56
N ASP A 280 -1.18 -17.08 -17.45
CA ASP A 280 -2.52 -17.10 -18.03
C ASP A 280 -3.61 -17.39 -16.97
N GLU A 281 -3.31 -18.23 -15.97
CA GLU A 281 -4.26 -18.57 -14.89
C GLU A 281 -4.45 -17.39 -13.94
N LEU A 282 -3.35 -16.76 -13.53
CA LEU A 282 -3.44 -15.55 -12.71
C LEU A 282 -4.14 -14.40 -13.45
N ALA A 283 -3.87 -14.22 -14.73
CA ALA A 283 -4.47 -13.16 -15.52
C ALA A 283 -6.00 -13.32 -15.66
N ASP A 284 -6.49 -14.56 -15.71
CA ASP A 284 -7.92 -14.87 -15.85
C ASP A 284 -8.68 -14.78 -14.52
N ASP A 285 -7.99 -14.94 -13.38
CA ASP A 285 -8.64 -15.09 -12.06
C ASP A 285 -8.31 -13.99 -11.02
N VAL A 286 -7.25 -13.20 -11.20
CA VAL A 286 -6.77 -12.25 -10.17
C VAL A 286 -7.29 -10.83 -10.38
N PHE A 287 -7.95 -10.30 -9.36
CA PHE A 287 -8.23 -8.89 -9.17
C PHE A 287 -7.13 -8.19 -8.39
N VAL A 288 -6.88 -6.91 -8.70
CA VAL A 288 -5.92 -6.05 -8.02
C VAL A 288 -6.64 -4.82 -7.49
N ILE A 289 -6.52 -4.57 -6.19
CA ILE A 289 -6.97 -3.34 -5.52
C ILE A 289 -5.74 -2.56 -5.08
N VAL A 290 -5.60 -1.29 -5.50
CA VAL A 290 -4.53 -0.40 -5.03
C VAL A 290 -5.13 0.80 -4.30
N THR A 291 -4.70 1.03 -3.06
CA THR A 291 -5.14 2.18 -2.26
C THR A 291 -4.07 2.64 -1.26
N ALA A 292 -4.45 3.51 -0.32
CA ALA A 292 -3.60 4.02 0.74
C ALA A 292 -4.40 4.22 2.04
N ASP A 293 -3.68 4.31 3.15
CA ASP A 293 -4.20 4.56 4.49
C ASP A 293 -4.30 6.03 4.86
N HIS A 294 -3.45 6.86 4.26
CA HIS A 294 -3.43 8.31 4.38
C HIS A 294 -2.52 8.94 3.31
N GLY A 295 -2.53 10.26 3.25
CA GLY A 295 -1.55 11.07 2.53
C GLY A 295 -0.62 11.83 3.46
N GLY A 296 -0.25 13.04 3.06
CA GLY A 296 0.51 13.96 3.90
C GLY A 296 0.72 15.32 3.24
N LEU A 297 0.61 16.39 4.04
CA LEU A 297 0.83 17.76 3.58
C LEU A 297 2.29 17.98 3.13
N PRO A 298 2.54 18.58 1.94
CA PRO A 298 3.89 18.88 1.47
C PRO A 298 4.74 19.65 2.48
N GLY A 299 5.99 19.21 2.65
CA GLY A 299 6.95 19.80 3.58
C GLY A 299 6.70 19.47 5.05
N GLN A 300 5.57 18.86 5.41
CA GLN A 300 5.36 18.33 6.76
C GLN A 300 5.94 16.93 6.88
N ARG A 301 6.24 16.52 8.12
CA ARG A 301 6.78 15.20 8.48
C ARG A 301 5.83 14.41 9.37
N VAL A 302 4.58 14.87 9.46
CA VAL A 302 3.47 14.29 10.23
C VAL A 302 2.20 14.43 9.40
N HIS A 303 1.25 13.52 9.62
CA HIS A 303 0.01 13.37 8.85
C HIS A 303 -1.19 13.14 9.78
N LEU A 304 -1.18 13.78 10.96
CA LEU A 304 -2.16 13.53 12.04
C LEU A 304 -3.39 14.46 11.97
N ASP A 305 -3.47 15.34 10.98
CA ASP A 305 -4.54 16.32 10.88
C ASP A 305 -5.67 15.81 9.98
N ARG A 306 -6.63 15.11 10.61
CA ARG A 306 -7.87 14.60 9.99
C ARG A 306 -8.80 15.69 9.41
N THR A 307 -8.37 16.95 9.36
CA THR A 307 -9.13 18.03 8.71
C THR A 307 -8.45 18.53 7.44
N ARG A 308 -7.27 17.99 7.09
CA ARG A 308 -6.52 18.36 5.89
C ARG A 308 -6.72 17.35 4.78
N SER A 309 -7.19 17.84 3.63
CA SER A 309 -7.38 17.02 2.44
C SER A 309 -6.13 16.26 2.02
N GLU A 310 -4.95 16.81 2.25
CA GLU A 310 -3.69 16.16 1.95
C GLU A 310 -3.43 14.92 2.79
N ASP A 311 -3.96 14.85 4.00
CA ASP A 311 -3.79 13.72 4.92
C ASP A 311 -4.87 12.64 4.66
N PHE A 312 -6.08 13.02 4.21
CA PHE A 312 -7.21 12.09 4.08
C PHE A 312 -7.65 11.74 2.64
N THR A 313 -7.12 12.39 1.61
CA THR A 313 -7.49 12.13 0.20
C THR A 313 -6.50 11.15 -0.41
N ILE A 314 -7.00 9.96 -0.75
CA ILE A 314 -6.21 8.79 -1.16
C ILE A 314 -6.70 8.25 -2.51
N PRO A 315 -5.83 7.57 -3.29
CA PRO A 315 -6.27 6.84 -4.47
C PRO A 315 -7.03 5.58 -4.06
N PHE A 316 -7.95 5.15 -4.91
CA PHE A 316 -8.58 3.83 -4.84
C PHE A 316 -8.80 3.35 -6.27
N VAL A 317 -8.20 2.23 -6.64
CA VAL A 317 -8.34 1.65 -7.97
C VAL A 317 -8.50 0.15 -7.86
N VAL A 318 -9.33 -0.40 -8.73
CA VAL A 318 -9.64 -1.81 -8.90
C VAL A 318 -9.40 -2.15 -10.36
N TRP A 319 -8.69 -3.24 -10.61
CA TRP A 319 -8.35 -3.68 -11.95
C TRP A 319 -8.31 -5.21 -11.98
N GLY A 320 -8.69 -5.83 -13.09
CA GLY A 320 -8.71 -7.27 -13.22
C GLY A 320 -9.73 -7.74 -14.27
N PRO A 321 -9.93 -9.05 -14.41
CA PRO A 321 -10.90 -9.62 -15.33
C PRO A 321 -12.31 -9.11 -15.01
N GLY A 322 -13.08 -8.75 -16.03
CA GLY A 322 -14.48 -8.32 -15.85
C GLY A 322 -14.71 -6.93 -15.22
N ILE A 323 -13.69 -6.27 -14.68
CA ILE A 323 -13.80 -4.92 -14.08
C ILE A 323 -14.18 -3.87 -15.15
N ALA A 324 -15.15 -3.02 -14.81
CA ALA A 324 -15.59 -1.89 -15.63
C ALA A 324 -14.51 -0.81 -15.70
N GLN A 325 -14.43 -0.12 -16.84
CA GLN A 325 -13.53 1.01 -17.01
C GLN A 325 -14.27 2.30 -16.67
N GLY A 326 -13.78 3.06 -15.69
CA GLY A 326 -14.40 4.34 -15.36
C GLY A 326 -14.03 4.93 -14.01
N ASP A 327 -14.51 6.16 -13.79
CA ASP A 327 -14.45 6.78 -12.47
C ASP A 327 -15.47 6.11 -11.53
N LEU A 328 -15.04 5.74 -10.32
CA LEU A 328 -15.91 5.02 -9.37
C LEU A 328 -17.20 5.79 -9.03
N TYR A 329 -17.18 7.13 -8.98
CA TYR A 329 -18.40 7.90 -8.70
C TYR A 329 -19.32 8.04 -9.92
N ALA A 330 -18.81 7.80 -11.13
CA ALA A 330 -19.64 7.70 -12.33
C ALA A 330 -20.33 6.33 -12.43
N LEU A 331 -19.66 5.27 -11.97
CA LEU A 331 -20.22 3.91 -11.90
C LEU A 331 -21.24 3.78 -10.76
N ASN A 332 -21.01 4.47 -9.64
CA ASN A 332 -21.78 4.34 -8.40
C ASN A 332 -22.49 5.66 -8.05
N PRO A 333 -23.68 5.96 -8.64
CA PRO A 333 -24.40 7.21 -8.42
C PRO A 333 -25.03 7.35 -7.02
N ASP A 334 -25.08 6.27 -6.25
CA ASP A 334 -25.47 6.18 -4.84
C ASP A 334 -24.32 6.52 -3.89
N TYR A 335 -23.07 6.33 -4.33
CA TYR A 335 -21.89 6.90 -3.68
C TYR A 335 -21.78 8.40 -3.96
N ARG A 336 -21.21 9.13 -2.99
CA ARG A 336 -21.08 10.59 -3.05
C ARG A 336 -19.64 11.02 -3.24
N ASP A 337 -19.34 11.68 -4.37
CA ASP A 337 -18.09 12.40 -4.53
C ASP A 337 -17.93 13.46 -3.41
N PRO A 338 -16.90 13.34 -2.55
CA PRO A 338 -16.71 14.22 -1.41
C PRO A 338 -16.13 15.59 -1.76
N GLY A 339 -15.74 15.84 -3.01
CA GLY A 339 -15.03 17.06 -3.41
C GLY A 339 -13.77 17.25 -2.58
N THR A 340 -13.68 18.33 -1.80
CA THR A 340 -12.53 18.58 -0.88
C THR A 340 -12.84 18.24 0.59
N GLN A 341 -14.03 17.72 0.89
CA GLN A 341 -14.49 17.52 2.26
C GLN A 341 -14.09 16.14 2.79
N GLN A 342 -13.88 16.04 4.10
CA GLN A 342 -13.92 14.76 4.81
C GLN A 342 -15.34 14.59 5.35
N LEU A 343 -16.17 13.84 4.61
CA LEU A 343 -17.54 13.56 5.02
C LEU A 343 -17.55 12.66 6.26
N GLY A 344 -18.50 12.90 7.16
CA GLY A 344 -18.79 11.99 8.28
C GLY A 344 -19.49 10.71 7.78
N TYR A 345 -19.91 9.86 8.73
CA TYR A 345 -20.59 8.60 8.42
C TYR A 345 -22.11 8.73 8.25
N ASP A 346 -22.66 9.93 8.35
CA ASP A 346 -24.08 10.18 8.14
C ASP A 346 -24.39 10.43 6.66
N GLY A 347 -25.38 9.72 6.12
CA GLY A 347 -25.87 9.88 4.74
C GLY A 347 -25.00 9.17 3.70
N PRO A 348 -25.17 9.50 2.40
CA PRO A 348 -24.41 8.87 1.32
C PRO A 348 -22.90 9.01 1.52
N GLN A 349 -22.20 7.88 1.47
CA GLN A 349 -20.77 7.80 1.76
C GLN A 349 -19.93 8.02 0.49
N PRO A 350 -18.72 8.61 0.63
CA PRO A 350 -17.71 8.52 -0.43
C PRO A 350 -17.10 7.12 -0.45
N VAL A 351 -16.35 6.80 -1.52
CA VAL A 351 -15.46 5.64 -1.50
C VAL A 351 -14.41 5.85 -0.41
N ARG A 352 -14.21 4.87 0.46
CA ARG A 352 -13.27 4.86 1.57
C ARG A 352 -12.30 3.70 1.45
N ASN A 353 -11.13 3.85 2.06
CA ASN A 353 -10.23 2.70 2.24
C ASN A 353 -10.88 1.57 3.05
N GLY A 354 -11.84 1.87 3.93
CA GLY A 354 -12.62 0.85 4.63
C GLY A 354 -13.44 -0.06 3.74
N ASP A 355 -13.81 0.38 2.52
CA ASP A 355 -14.57 -0.43 1.56
C ASP A 355 -13.77 -1.64 1.05
N VAL A 356 -12.43 -1.63 1.19
CA VAL A 356 -11.55 -2.76 0.79
C VAL A 356 -12.04 -4.09 1.36
N ALA A 357 -12.49 -4.12 2.62
CA ALA A 357 -12.85 -5.37 3.28
C ALA A 357 -13.99 -6.09 2.54
N ASN A 358 -15.02 -5.34 2.16
CA ASN A 358 -16.19 -5.92 1.55
C ASN A 358 -16.08 -6.01 0.03
N LEU A 359 -15.36 -5.09 -0.62
CA LEU A 359 -15.00 -5.26 -2.02
C LEU A 359 -14.21 -6.55 -2.26
N VAL A 360 -13.31 -6.94 -1.34
CA VAL A 360 -12.64 -8.24 -1.42
C VAL A 360 -13.66 -9.38 -1.32
N THR A 361 -14.57 -9.35 -0.34
CA THR A 361 -15.57 -10.43 -0.19
C THR A 361 -16.53 -10.52 -1.38
N ASP A 362 -16.90 -9.39 -1.97
CA ASP A 362 -17.79 -9.31 -3.13
C ASP A 362 -17.13 -9.95 -4.36
N LEU A 363 -15.88 -9.54 -4.65
CA LEU A 363 -15.09 -10.11 -5.76
C LEU A 363 -14.83 -11.62 -5.60
N LEU A 364 -14.80 -12.12 -4.37
CA LEU A 364 -14.68 -13.55 -4.06
C LEU A 364 -16.05 -14.28 -4.07
N GLY A 365 -17.16 -13.57 -4.21
CA GLY A 365 -18.51 -14.14 -4.18
C GLY A 365 -18.91 -14.72 -2.82
N ILE A 366 -18.38 -14.17 -1.72
CA ILE A 366 -18.67 -14.60 -0.34
C ILE A 366 -19.38 -13.48 0.44
N ASP A 367 -20.03 -13.83 1.55
CA ASP A 367 -20.75 -12.86 2.38
C ASP A 367 -19.84 -11.73 2.89
N ALA A 368 -20.39 -10.52 3.00
CA ALA A 368 -19.74 -9.36 3.58
C ALA A 368 -19.22 -9.63 5.01
N VAL A 369 -18.18 -8.89 5.41
CA VAL A 369 -17.59 -9.03 6.75
C VAL A 369 -18.63 -8.78 7.83
N GLU A 370 -18.83 -9.76 8.71
CA GLU A 370 -19.84 -9.65 9.77
C GLU A 370 -19.61 -8.39 10.63
N GLY A 371 -20.63 -7.51 10.65
CA GLY A 371 -20.61 -6.27 11.42
C GLY A 371 -19.95 -5.09 10.71
N SER A 372 -19.51 -5.24 9.45
CA SER A 372 -19.00 -4.14 8.63
C SER A 372 -20.02 -3.00 8.48
N GLU A 373 -19.50 -1.81 8.27
CA GLU A 373 -20.24 -0.57 8.05
C GLU A 373 -20.02 -0.01 6.64
N PHE A 374 -18.87 -0.30 6.05
CA PHE A 374 -18.43 0.18 4.75
C PHE A 374 -18.70 -0.87 3.69
N ASP A 375 -19.43 -0.52 2.63
CA ASP A 375 -19.82 -1.42 1.54
C ASP A 375 -20.46 -2.74 2.06
N ALA A 376 -21.27 -2.64 3.13
CA ALA A 376 -21.88 -3.80 3.80
C ALA A 376 -22.97 -4.49 2.96
N ALA A 377 -23.43 -3.82 1.90
CA ALA A 377 -24.42 -4.34 0.97
C ALA A 377 -23.81 -4.85 -0.33
N HIS A 378 -22.47 -4.80 -0.48
CA HIS A 378 -21.78 -5.03 -1.77
C HIS A 378 -22.38 -4.14 -2.85
N ASP A 379 -22.43 -2.84 -2.56
CA ASP A 379 -23.00 -1.80 -3.41
C ASP A 379 -21.94 -0.88 -4.03
N LEU A 380 -20.65 -1.13 -3.79
CA LEU A 380 -19.57 -0.58 -4.61
C LEU A 380 -19.42 -1.37 -5.92
N ASP A 381 -20.26 -1.05 -6.91
CA ASP A 381 -20.23 -1.64 -8.24
C ASP A 381 -18.90 -1.34 -8.97
N VAL A 382 -18.15 -2.40 -9.28
CA VAL A 382 -16.89 -2.33 -10.06
C VAL A 382 -16.90 -3.21 -11.31
N GLU A 383 -17.86 -4.11 -11.45
CA GLU A 383 -17.98 -5.05 -12.58
C GLU A 383 -18.87 -4.49 -13.71
N LYS A 384 -18.87 -5.14 -14.88
CA LYS A 384 -19.56 -4.70 -16.12
C LYS A 384 -21.03 -5.06 -16.25
#